data_AF-F8B2E3-F1
#
_entry.id   AF-F8B2E3-F1
#
_cell.length_a   1.000
_cell.length_b   1.000
_cell.length_c   1.000
_cell.angle_alpha   90.00
_cell.angle_beta   90.00
_cell.angle_gamma   90.00
#
_symmetry.space_group_name_H-M   'P 1'
#
loop_
_entity.id
_entity.type
_entity.pdbx_description
1 polymer ?
#
loop_
_entity_poly.entity_id
_entity_poly.type
_entity_poly.pdbx_seq_one_letter_code
_entity_poly.pdbx_strand_id
1 'polypeptide(L)'
;MVLASPRGSVTRAVRRLSSVSVCDSPQLVGSSDIAAALGVTRQAVDHRLRTDPRAPAPAAVVNRTATWGGTRVWWRSDIDRWLGGADPDRWARRPGRR
;
A
#
# COMPACT_ATOMS: atom_id res chain seq x y z
N MET A 1 39.05 55.65 20.36
CA MET A 1 39.04 55.35 18.92
C MET A 1 37.78 54.54 18.63
N VAL A 2 36.82 55.14 17.93
CA VAL A 2 35.49 54.58 17.65
C VAL A 2 35.51 53.96 16.26
N LEU A 3 35.03 52.72 16.11
CA LEU A 3 34.37 52.25 14.89
C LEU A 3 33.12 51.45 15.27
N ALA A 4 32.05 51.77 14.54
CA ALA A 4 30.67 51.39 14.77
C ALA A 4 30.33 49.97 14.26
N SER A 5 29.51 49.25 15.03
CA SER A 5 28.20 48.59 14.76
C SER A 5 27.78 48.17 13.31
N PRO A 6 26.67 47.42 13.09
CA PRO A 6 25.96 46.40 13.89
C PRO A 6 25.43 45.18 13.04
N ARG A 7 24.66 44.30 13.70
CA ARG A 7 23.53 43.47 13.19
C ARG A 7 23.81 42.01 12.78
N GLY A 8 23.15 41.11 13.52
CA GLY A 8 22.97 39.73 13.08
C GLY A 8 22.28 38.79 14.08
N SER A 9 21.20 39.22 14.75
CA SER A 9 20.22 38.24 15.24
C SER A 9 19.45 37.72 14.02
N VAL A 10 19.53 36.42 13.75
CA VAL A 10 18.53 35.73 12.94
C VAL A 10 18.04 34.52 13.72
N THR A 11 16.92 34.75 14.38
CA THR A 11 15.97 33.76 14.84
C THR A 11 15.53 32.87 13.66
N ARG A 12 15.39 31.57 13.92
CA ARG A 12 14.49 30.62 13.24
C ARG A 12 14.86 30.20 11.81
N ALA A 13 15.36 28.97 11.68
CA ALA A 13 15.12 28.14 10.50
C ALA A 13 14.80 26.70 10.91
N VAL A 14 13.51 26.41 11.06
CA VAL A 14 12.75 25.49 10.18
C VAL A 14 12.93 24.01 10.54
N ARG A 15 12.11 23.59 11.52
CA ARG A 15 11.17 22.46 11.42
C ARG A 15 11.22 21.71 10.07
N ARG A 16 12.08 20.70 9.96
CA ARG A 16 11.88 19.50 9.12
C ARG A 16 12.63 18.33 9.74
N LEU A 17 12.12 17.82 10.86
CA LEU A 17 12.24 16.39 11.09
C LEU A 17 11.36 15.75 10.03
N SER A 18 12.03 15.37 8.95
CA SER A 18 11.56 14.47 7.91
C SER A 18 10.61 13.48 8.56
N SER A 19 9.33 13.55 8.18
CA SER A 19 8.43 12.42 8.34
C SER A 19 9.19 11.24 7.77
N VAL A 20 9.69 10.37 8.64
CA VAL A 20 10.13 9.05 8.24
C VAL A 20 8.86 8.46 7.66
N SER A 21 8.76 8.51 6.32
CA SER A 21 7.81 7.68 5.61
C SER A 21 8.18 6.30 6.06
N VAL A 22 7.35 5.73 6.94
CA VAL A 22 7.46 4.33 7.30
C VAL A 22 7.38 3.65 5.95
N CYS A 23 8.53 3.16 5.46
CA CYS A 23 8.59 2.34 4.28
C CYS A 23 7.79 1.10 4.63
N ASP A 24 6.48 1.15 4.36
CA ASP A 24 5.59 0.02 4.51
C ASP A 24 6.22 -1.08 3.65
N SER A 25 6.75 -2.13 4.28
CA SER A 25 7.41 -3.22 3.58
C SER A 25 6.49 -3.69 2.46
N PRO A 26 6.99 -3.90 1.24
CA PRO A 26 6.12 -4.24 0.11
C PRO A 26 5.30 -5.49 0.45
N GLN A 27 3.98 -5.31 0.61
CA GLN A 27 3.08 -6.38 1.07
C GLN A 27 2.48 -7.10 -0.14
N LEU A 28 2.55 -8.44 -0.11
CA LEU A 28 1.82 -9.30 -1.04
C LEU A 28 0.46 -9.64 -0.46
N VAL A 29 -0.58 -9.58 -1.30
CA VAL A 29 -1.97 -9.88 -0.94
C VAL A 29 -2.56 -10.87 -1.94
N GLY A 30 -3.37 -11.82 -1.44
CA GLY A 30 -4.16 -12.72 -2.27
C GLY A 30 -5.61 -12.25 -2.43
N SER A 31 -6.38 -12.95 -3.27
CA SER A 31 -7.80 -12.61 -3.51
C SER A 31 -8.64 -12.57 -2.22
N SER A 32 -8.31 -13.42 -1.23
CA SER A 32 -9.00 -13.44 0.07
C SER A 32 -8.72 -12.19 0.91
N ASP A 33 -7.47 -11.71 0.92
CA ASP A 33 -7.08 -10.50 1.65
C ASP A 33 -7.76 -9.27 1.03
N ILE A 34 -7.76 -9.20 -0.30
CA ILE A 34 -8.43 -8.14 -1.07
C ILE A 34 -9.94 -8.15 -0.78
N ALA A 35 -10.56 -9.33 -0.76
CA ALA A 35 -11.98 -9.49 -0.47
C ALA A 35 -12.34 -9.02 0.94
N ALA A 36 -11.52 -9.38 1.93
CA ALA A 36 -11.68 -8.93 3.31
C ALA A 36 -11.58 -7.40 3.43
N ALA A 37 -10.58 -6.80 2.77
CA ALA A 37 -10.37 -5.36 2.78
C ALA A 37 -11.53 -4.57 2.12
N LEU A 38 -12.16 -5.15 1.10
CA LEU A 38 -13.29 -4.56 0.39
C LEU A 38 -14.66 -4.89 0.99
N GLY A 39 -14.74 -5.83 1.94
CA GLY A 39 -16.00 -6.31 2.50
C GLY A 39 -16.86 -7.07 1.49
N VAL A 40 -16.24 -7.77 0.53
CA VAL A 40 -16.94 -8.54 -0.52
C VAL A 40 -16.49 -10.01 -0.52
N THR A 41 -17.08 -10.84 -1.38
CA THR A 41 -16.67 -12.24 -1.50
C THR A 41 -15.38 -12.39 -2.32
N ARG A 42 -14.59 -13.43 -2.03
CA ARG A 42 -13.42 -13.80 -2.85
C ARG A 42 -13.79 -14.01 -4.32
N GLN A 43 -14.94 -14.63 -4.59
CA GLN A 43 -15.41 -14.88 -5.95
C GLN A 43 -15.68 -13.58 -6.72
N ALA A 44 -16.23 -12.56 -6.06
CA ALA A 44 -16.43 -11.24 -6.68
C ALA A 44 -15.10 -10.58 -7.05
N VAL A 45 -14.10 -10.68 -6.16
CA VAL A 45 -12.74 -10.19 -6.45
C VAL A 45 -12.11 -10.98 -7.60
N ASP A 46 -12.16 -12.32 -7.56
CA ASP A 46 -11.60 -13.17 -8.61
C ASP A 46 -12.26 -12.93 -9.97
N HIS A 47 -13.57 -12.67 -10.00
CA HIS A 47 -14.28 -12.30 -11.21
C HIS A 47 -13.76 -10.97 -11.76
N ARG A 48 -13.73 -9.94 -10.92
CA ARG A 48 -13.29 -8.59 -11.32
C ARG A 48 -11.83 -8.56 -11.78
N LEU A 49 -10.94 -9.31 -11.13
CA LEU A 49 -9.54 -9.45 -11.54
C LEU A 49 -9.37 -10.16 -12.90
N ARG A 50 -10.38 -10.91 -13.37
CA ARG A 50 -10.37 -11.56 -14.69
C ARG A 50 -11.04 -10.72 -15.77
N THR A 51 -12.05 -9.94 -15.41
CA THR A 51 -12.90 -9.24 -16.37
C THR A 51 -12.55 -7.76 -16.53
N ASP A 52 -11.92 -7.14 -15.54
CA ASP A 52 -11.46 -5.76 -15.64
C ASP A 52 -10.11 -5.71 -16.39
N PRO A 53 -10.05 -5.10 -17.59
CA PRO A 53 -8.81 -5.02 -18.38
C PRO A 53 -7.74 -4.16 -17.72
N ARG A 54 -8.09 -3.34 -16.71
CA ARG A 54 -7.14 -2.54 -15.93
C ARG A 54 -6.63 -3.27 -14.69
N ALA A 55 -7.11 -4.48 -14.43
CA ALA A 55 -6.66 -5.27 -13.30
C ALA A 55 -5.15 -5.56 -13.40
N PRO A 56 -4.42 -5.50 -12.27
CA PRO A 56 -2.99 -5.75 -12.28
C PRO A 56 -2.70 -7.23 -12.56
N ALA A 57 -1.61 -7.49 -13.29
CA ALA A 57 -1.06 -8.83 -13.41
C ALA A 57 -0.63 -9.35 -12.02
N PRO A 58 -0.77 -10.66 -11.75
CA PRO A 58 -0.28 -11.23 -10.51
C PRO A 58 1.24 -11.07 -10.41
N ALA A 59 1.72 -10.58 -9.27
CA ALA A 59 3.13 -10.45 -8.96
C ALA A 59 3.80 -11.83 -8.86
N ALA A 60 3.07 -12.82 -8.34
CA ALA A 60 3.51 -14.20 -8.30
C ALA A 60 2.33 -15.17 -8.25
N VAL A 61 2.66 -16.45 -8.45
CA VAL A 61 1.75 -17.56 -8.17
C VAL A 61 2.44 -18.50 -7.19
N VAL A 62 1.92 -18.60 -5.97
CA VAL A 62 2.48 -19.38 -4.86
C VAL A 62 1.71 -20.69 -4.66
N ASN A 63 2.26 -21.62 -3.89
CA ASN A 63 1.61 -22.90 -3.54
C ASN A 63 1.11 -23.69 -4.76
N ARG A 64 1.85 -23.65 -5.88
CA ARG A 64 1.53 -24.49 -7.04
C ARG A 64 1.70 -25.96 -6.69
N THR A 65 0.75 -26.78 -7.12
CA THR A 65 0.85 -28.24 -7.04
C THR A 65 0.64 -28.83 -8.44
N ALA A 66 0.94 -30.12 -8.62
CA ALA A 66 0.75 -30.78 -9.91
C ALA A 66 -0.72 -30.78 -10.38
N THR A 67 -1.67 -30.71 -9.43
CA THR A 67 -3.11 -30.77 -9.69
C THR A 67 -3.81 -29.42 -9.58
N TRP A 68 -3.13 -28.38 -9.09
CA TRP A 68 -3.72 -27.06 -8.90
C TRP A 68 -2.75 -25.93 -9.21
N GLY A 69 -3.21 -24.98 -10.04
CA GLY A 69 -2.42 -23.89 -10.60
C GLY A 69 -1.90 -22.83 -9.63
N GLY A 70 -2.06 -23.02 -8.32
CA GLY A 70 -1.54 -22.15 -7.26
C GLY A 70 -2.41 -20.93 -6.91
N THR A 71 -2.03 -20.23 -5.84
CA THR A 71 -2.61 -18.95 -5.42
C THR A 71 -1.92 -17.80 -6.12
N ARG A 72 -2.68 -16.97 -6.83
CA ARG A 72 -2.18 -15.69 -7.36
C ARG A 72 -2.08 -14.67 -6.24
N VAL A 73 -0.97 -13.94 -6.20
CA VAL A 73 -0.74 -12.84 -5.26
C VAL A 73 -0.28 -11.60 -6.01
N TRP A 74 -0.63 -10.43 -5.47
CA TRP A 74 -0.36 -9.12 -6.05
C TRP A 74 0.36 -8.24 -5.05
N TRP A 75 1.09 -7.25 -5.52
CA TRP A 75 1.53 -6.16 -4.66
C TRP A 75 0.32 -5.36 -4.20
N ARG A 76 0.25 -5.10 -2.89
CA ARG A 76 -0.81 -4.28 -2.29
C ARG A 76 -0.92 -2.90 -2.96
N SER A 77 0.22 -2.29 -3.29
CA SER A 77 0.28 -1.00 -3.98
C SER A 77 -0.33 -1.02 -5.39
N ASP A 78 -0.20 -2.13 -6.13
CA ASP A 78 -0.81 -2.28 -7.45
C ASP A 78 -2.33 -2.47 -7.36
N ILE A 79 -2.79 -3.21 -6.35
CA ILE A 79 -4.21 -3.32 -6.02
C ILE A 79 -4.78 -1.96 -5.62
N ASP A 80 -4.08 -1.21 -4.75
CA ASP A 80 -4.52 0.12 -4.34
C ASP A 80 -4.61 1.07 -5.54
N ARG A 81 -3.61 1.06 -6.43
CA ARG A 81 -3.64 1.86 -7.67
C ARG A 81 -4.84 1.47 -8.55
N TRP A 82 -5.09 0.18 -8.74
CA TRP A 82 -6.21 -0.32 -9.53
C TRP A 82 -7.57 0.10 -8.95
N LEU A 83 -7.67 0.13 -7.61
CA LEU A 83 -8.87 0.54 -6.89
C LEU A 83 -9.02 2.08 -6.77
N GLY A 84 -8.18 2.86 -7.47
CA GLY A 84 -8.30 4.32 -7.52
C GLY A 84 -7.46 5.08 -6.49
N GLY A 85 -6.52 4.42 -5.81
CA GLY A 85 -5.58 5.05 -4.88
C GLY A 85 -5.40 4.29 -3.57
N ALA A 86 -4.36 4.69 -2.83
CA ALA A 86 -4.07 4.17 -1.50
C ALA A 86 -5.09 4.73 -0.50
N ASP A 87 -5.83 3.82 0.13
CA ASP A 87 -6.67 4.11 1.29
C ASP A 87 -6.02 3.43 2.51
N PRO A 88 -5.51 4.20 3.49
CA PRO A 88 -4.82 3.64 4.65
C PRO A 88 -5.75 2.76 5.51
N ASP A 89 -7.05 3.02 5.51
CA ASP A 89 -8.02 2.34 6.35
C ASP A 89 -8.59 1.07 5.69
N ARG A 90 -8.48 0.95 4.36
CA ARG A 90 -8.96 -0.21 3.58
C ARG A 90 -8.44 -1.53 4.13
N TRP A 91 -7.18 -1.56 4.54
CA TRP A 91 -6.50 -2.77 4.98
C TRP A 91 -6.45 -2.90 6.51
N ALA A 92 -6.88 -1.88 7.25
CA ALA A 92 -6.96 -1.90 8.70
C ALA A 92 -8.06 -2.85 9.21
N ARG A 93 -9.08 -3.09 8.38
CA ARG A 93 -10.11 -4.11 8.64
C ARG A 93 -9.56 -5.50 8.33
N ARG A 94 -8.70 -6.01 9.21
CA ARG A 94 -8.50 -7.46 9.30
C ARG A 94 -9.69 -8.04 10.06
N PRO A 95 -10.59 -8.82 9.43
CA PRO A 95 -11.49 -9.66 10.21
C PRO A 95 -10.61 -10.56 11.08
N GLY A 96 -10.88 -10.53 12.40
CA GLY A 96 -10.05 -11.18 13.40
C GLY A 96 -9.76 -12.64 13.04
N ARG A 97 -8.48 -13.00 13.14
CA ARG A 97 -8.08 -14.38 13.40
C ARG A 97 -8.79 -14.78 14.70
N ARG A 98 -9.81 -15.64 14.59
CA ARG A 98 -10.42 -16.32 15.73
C ARG A 98 -10.12 -17.81 15.61
#